data_AF-A0A6V7JMK8-F1
#
_entry.id   AF-A0A6V7JMK8-F1
#
_cell.length_a   1.000
_cell.length_b   1.000
_cell.length_c   1.000
_cell.angle_alpha   90.00
_cell.angle_beta   90.00
_cell.angle_gamma   90.00
#
_symmetry.space_group_name_H-M   'P 1'
#
loop_
_entity.id
_entity.type
_entity.pdbx_description
1 polymer ?
#
loop_
_entity_poly.entity_id
_entity_poly.type
_entity_poly.pdbx_seq_one_letter_code
_entity_poly.pdbx_strand_id
1 'polypeptide(L)'
;YDVIFLTPLQDIIKKFKSFEARILFAAEGYCWPDKSLASKYPEVSRGEPYLNSGGYIGYATDIYAMLNSAKVSDTDDDQLFFTRLYLDPKFRNEHKIKLDHKSEIFQNLQGAMENVELRFKGNDAYLQNTAYNTVPMIVHGNGKSKIILNSLANYLANAWSPEEGCLACWDDTVELAGDEPQIYPPILVALFVDRPTPFLEEFFDKIAKQSYPKSKLHLFVYNNEPYHEEIVKKFIEEHGEEYKSL
;
A
#
# COMPACT_ATOMS: atom_id res chain seq x y z
N TYR A 1 4.57 4.93 0.44
CA TYR A 1 3.28 5.64 0.52
C TYR A 1 2.17 4.65 0.83
N ASP A 2 0.95 5.13 1.11
CA ASP A 2 -0.01 4.37 1.90
C ASP A 2 -1.46 4.87 1.83
N VAL A 3 -1.91 5.33 0.68
CA VAL A 3 -3.31 5.74 0.47
C VAL A 3 -3.87 5.04 -0.76
N ILE A 4 -5.11 4.58 -0.67
CA ILE A 4 -5.84 3.94 -1.77
C ILE A 4 -7.22 4.60 -1.89
N PHE A 5 -7.58 4.99 -3.11
CA PHE A 5 -8.92 5.47 -3.44
C PHE A 5 -9.79 4.27 -3.82
N LEU A 6 -10.91 4.10 -3.13
CA LEU A 6 -11.86 3.00 -3.34
C LEU A 6 -13.06 3.41 -4.19
N THR A 7 -13.22 4.70 -4.46
CA THR A 7 -14.43 5.23 -5.09
C THR A 7 -14.07 6.35 -6.07
N PRO A 8 -14.78 6.50 -7.20
CA PRO A 8 -14.58 7.60 -8.12
C PRO A 8 -14.73 8.98 -7.46
N LEU A 9 -13.98 9.96 -7.98
CA LEU A 9 -13.95 11.34 -7.47
C LEU A 9 -15.36 11.97 -7.38
N GLN A 10 -16.25 11.68 -8.32
CA GLN A 10 -17.61 12.26 -8.34
C GLN A 10 -18.41 11.91 -7.08
N ASP A 11 -18.30 10.67 -6.60
CA ASP A 11 -19.00 10.20 -5.41
C ASP A 11 -18.35 10.73 -4.12
N ILE A 12 -17.01 10.83 -4.09
CA ILE A 12 -16.28 11.48 -3.00
C ILE A 12 -16.73 12.94 -2.86
N ILE A 13 -16.83 13.68 -3.98
CA ILE A 13 -17.34 15.06 -4.00
C ILE A 13 -18.79 15.12 -3.51
N LYS A 14 -19.64 14.20 -3.97
CA LYS A 14 -21.05 14.13 -3.55
C LYS A 14 -21.17 13.91 -2.04
N LYS A 15 -20.37 12.99 -1.48
CA LYS A 15 -20.32 12.72 -0.04
C LYS A 15 -19.74 13.92 0.72
N PHE A 16 -18.67 14.54 0.25
CA PHE A 16 -18.11 15.75 0.87
C PHE A 16 -19.15 16.87 0.98
N LYS A 17 -19.95 17.09 -0.07
CA LYS A 17 -21.02 18.09 -0.05
C LYS A 17 -22.09 17.82 1.01
N SER A 18 -22.37 16.56 1.35
CA SER A 18 -23.35 16.24 2.41
C SER A 18 -22.85 16.55 3.82
N PHE A 19 -21.55 16.74 4.02
CA PHE A 19 -21.01 17.17 5.32
C PHE A 19 -21.29 18.65 5.60
N GLU A 20 -21.67 19.46 4.61
CA GLU A 20 -21.83 20.92 4.75
C GLU A 20 -20.60 21.60 5.37
N ALA A 21 -19.42 21.00 5.18
CA ALA A 21 -18.13 21.55 5.57
C ALA A 21 -17.56 22.40 4.44
N ARG A 22 -16.66 23.32 4.75
CA ARG A 22 -15.80 23.91 3.71
C ARG A 22 -14.44 23.23 3.64
N ILE A 23 -13.99 22.65 4.75
CA ILE A 23 -12.85 21.74 4.84
C ILE A 23 -13.28 20.55 5.71
N LEU A 24 -13.08 19.35 5.21
CA LEU A 24 -13.31 18.10 5.93
C LEU A 24 -11.97 17.35 6.05
N PHE A 25 -11.52 17.15 7.27
CA PHE A 25 -10.36 16.32 7.57
C PHE A 25 -10.78 14.88 7.87
N ALA A 26 -9.88 13.94 7.59
CA ALA A 26 -9.96 12.61 8.15
C ALA A 26 -9.90 12.66 9.68
N ALA A 27 -10.48 11.65 10.33
CA ALA A 27 -10.46 11.52 11.79
C ALA A 27 -9.75 10.23 12.22
N GLU A 28 -9.16 10.22 13.41
CA GLU A 28 -8.52 9.04 14.01
C GLU A 28 -8.72 8.97 15.54
N GLY A 29 -8.43 7.79 16.10
CA GLY A 29 -8.61 7.50 17.52
C GLY A 29 -7.51 8.03 18.44
N TYR A 30 -6.39 8.53 17.89
CA TYR A 30 -5.27 9.03 18.68
C TYR A 30 -5.05 10.54 18.53
N CYS A 31 -4.93 11.24 19.65
CA CYS A 31 -4.46 12.62 19.65
C CYS A 31 -2.94 12.61 19.50
N TRP A 32 -2.46 12.81 18.27
CA TRP A 32 -1.05 12.84 17.91
C TRP A 32 -0.70 14.14 17.17
N PRO A 33 0.53 14.70 17.34
CA PRO A 33 1.61 14.24 18.22
C PRO A 33 1.44 14.64 19.69
N ASP A 34 0.73 15.74 19.96
CA ASP A 34 0.58 16.30 21.31
C ASP A 34 -0.70 15.83 21.99
N LYS A 35 -0.58 14.81 22.85
CA LYS A 35 -1.71 14.23 23.60
C LYS A 35 -2.37 15.22 24.56
N SER A 36 -1.67 16.28 24.98
CA SER A 36 -2.24 17.28 25.90
C SER A 36 -3.37 18.10 25.27
N LEU A 37 -3.47 18.09 23.94
CA LEU A 37 -4.50 18.80 23.19
C LEU A 37 -5.85 18.06 23.15
N ALA A 38 -5.90 16.80 23.59
CA ALA A 38 -7.10 15.96 23.50
C ALA A 38 -8.33 16.61 24.16
N SER A 39 -8.17 17.25 25.31
CA SER A 39 -9.26 17.93 26.04
C SER A 39 -9.77 19.20 25.38
N LYS A 40 -9.08 19.72 24.36
CA LYS A 40 -9.49 20.90 23.60
C LYS A 40 -10.37 20.56 22.39
N TYR A 41 -10.40 19.30 21.98
CA TYR A 41 -11.27 18.85 20.89
C TYR A 41 -12.75 18.96 21.33
N PRO A 42 -13.66 19.32 20.40
CA PRO A 42 -15.10 19.23 20.67
C PRO A 42 -15.48 17.81 21.07
N GLU A 43 -16.41 17.66 22.01
CA GLU A 43 -16.93 16.35 22.38
C GLU A 43 -17.65 15.69 21.19
N VAL A 44 -17.36 14.41 20.97
CA VAL A 44 -17.97 13.58 19.94
C VAL A 44 -18.68 12.43 20.63
N SER A 45 -20.00 12.33 20.46
CA SER A 45 -20.80 11.25 21.08
C SER A 45 -20.55 9.88 20.45
N ARG A 46 -20.20 9.86 19.16
CA ARG A 46 -19.88 8.65 18.41
C ARG A 46 -18.96 8.97 17.24
N GLY A 47 -17.83 8.28 17.17
CA GLY A 47 -16.85 8.43 16.10
C GLY A 47 -15.46 8.74 16.63
N GLU A 48 -14.51 8.83 15.70
CA GLU A 48 -13.13 9.18 15.97
C GLU A 48 -13.01 10.70 16.28
N PRO A 49 -12.43 11.09 17.43
CA PRO A 49 -12.52 12.47 17.90
C PRO A 49 -11.40 13.38 17.40
N TYR A 50 -10.27 12.82 16.94
CA TYR A 50 -9.07 13.61 16.64
C TYR A 50 -8.84 13.76 15.14
N LEU A 51 -8.21 14.86 14.74
CA LEU A 51 -7.88 15.14 13.34
C LEU A 51 -6.79 14.17 12.86
N ASN A 52 -6.80 13.80 11.58
CA ASN A 52 -5.66 13.22 10.86
C ASN A 52 -5.40 14.04 9.59
N SER A 53 -4.15 14.45 9.40
CA SER A 53 -3.70 15.33 8.31
C SER A 53 -3.37 14.60 7.00
N GLY A 54 -3.27 13.27 7.02
CA GLY A 54 -2.97 12.48 5.83
C GLY A 54 -4.09 12.42 4.81
N GLY A 55 -5.28 12.94 5.14
CA GLY A 55 -6.38 13.12 4.18
C GLY A 55 -7.30 14.27 4.59
N TYR A 56 -7.53 15.20 3.66
CA TYR A 56 -8.55 16.23 3.78
C TYR A 56 -9.05 16.67 2.40
N ILE A 57 -10.28 17.18 2.37
CA ILE A 57 -10.92 17.71 1.16
C ILE A 57 -11.62 19.02 1.51
N GLY A 58 -11.58 19.99 0.60
CA GLY A 58 -12.16 21.31 0.86
C GLY A 58 -12.19 22.19 -0.38
N TYR A 59 -12.83 23.35 -0.24
CA TYR A 59 -12.82 24.37 -1.29
C TYR A 59 -11.44 25.01 -1.36
N ALA A 60 -10.95 25.24 -2.59
CA ALA A 60 -9.59 25.73 -2.84
C ALA A 60 -9.28 27.03 -2.08
N THR A 61 -10.24 27.95 -1.97
CA THR A 61 -10.09 29.21 -1.22
C THR A 61 -9.80 28.99 0.26
N ASP A 62 -10.46 28.01 0.89
CA ASP A 62 -10.31 27.74 2.32
C ASP A 62 -9.06 26.90 2.60
N ILE A 63 -8.75 25.94 1.73
CA ILE A 63 -7.48 25.21 1.80
C ILE A 63 -6.33 26.20 1.65
N TYR A 64 -6.40 27.12 0.69
CA TYR A 64 -5.37 28.13 0.50
C TYR A 64 -5.23 29.04 1.74
N ALA A 65 -6.34 29.52 2.31
CA ALA A 65 -6.30 30.33 3.53
C ALA A 65 -5.68 29.55 4.72
N MET A 66 -6.02 28.27 4.87
CA MET A 66 -5.46 27.37 5.89
C MET A 66 -3.98 27.12 5.71
N LEU A 67 -3.51 26.84 4.49
CA LEU A 67 -2.09 26.60 4.22
C LEU A 67 -1.23 27.86 4.39
N ASN A 68 -1.82 29.06 4.23
CA ASN A 68 -1.12 30.34 4.38
C ASN A 68 -1.31 30.98 5.77
N SER A 69 -1.92 30.30 6.74
CA SER A 69 -2.24 30.88 8.04
C SER A 69 -1.01 31.13 8.92
N ALA A 70 0.06 30.35 8.74
CA ALA A 70 1.35 30.55 9.40
C ALA A 70 2.49 29.99 8.57
N LYS A 71 3.72 30.45 8.84
CA LYS A 71 4.94 29.86 8.28
C LYS A 71 5.29 28.58 9.04
N VAL A 72 5.69 27.55 8.30
CA VAL A 72 6.05 26.22 8.80
C VAL A 72 7.43 25.88 8.26
N SER A 73 8.28 25.24 9.07
CA SER A 73 9.60 24.74 8.65
C SER A 73 9.49 23.34 8.03
N ASP A 74 10.45 22.94 7.19
CA ASP A 74 10.46 21.61 6.55
C ASP A 74 10.49 20.43 7.55
N THR A 75 10.89 20.70 8.79
CA THR A 75 10.98 19.71 9.87
C THR A 75 9.81 19.78 10.85
N ASP A 76 8.90 20.74 10.69
CA ASP A 76 7.73 20.88 11.55
C ASP A 76 6.71 19.76 11.24
N ASP A 77 5.92 19.44 12.25
CA ASP A 77 4.89 18.43 12.15
C ASP A 77 3.61 19.01 11.52
N ASP A 78 3.26 18.50 10.34
CA ASP A 78 2.09 18.90 9.56
C ASP A 78 0.77 18.62 10.30
N GLN A 79 0.68 17.45 10.94
CA GLN A 79 -0.44 17.08 11.80
C GLN A 79 -0.67 18.10 12.94
N LEU A 80 0.38 18.53 13.63
CA LEU A 80 0.31 19.48 14.72
C LEU A 80 -0.10 20.87 14.21
N PHE A 81 0.38 21.27 13.03
CA PHE A 81 -0.04 22.50 12.36
C PHE A 81 -1.56 22.51 12.14
N PHE A 82 -2.11 21.49 11.49
CA PHE A 82 -3.55 21.43 11.23
C PHE A 82 -4.38 21.24 12.50
N THR A 83 -3.88 20.46 13.47
CA THR A 83 -4.51 20.30 14.79
C THR A 83 -4.68 21.66 15.48
N ARG A 84 -3.65 22.50 15.50
CA ARG A 84 -3.72 23.84 16.13
C ARG A 84 -4.76 24.73 15.45
N LEU A 85 -4.86 24.70 14.12
CA LEU A 85 -5.87 25.45 13.37
C LEU A 85 -7.29 24.95 13.63
N TYR A 86 -7.49 23.64 13.69
CA TYR A 86 -8.79 23.06 14.02
C TYR A 86 -9.23 23.37 15.47
N LEU A 87 -8.27 23.46 16.38
CA LEU A 87 -8.53 23.77 17.79
C LEU A 87 -8.74 25.26 18.06
N ASP A 88 -8.37 26.15 17.14
CA ASP A 88 -8.78 27.57 17.19
C ASP A 88 -10.27 27.69 16.83
N PRO A 89 -11.17 28.02 17.78
CA PRO A 89 -12.60 28.11 17.50
C PRO A 89 -12.93 29.17 16.45
N LYS A 90 -12.16 30.26 16.38
CA LYS A 90 -12.40 31.32 15.40
C LYS A 90 -12.14 30.80 13.99
N PHE A 91 -10.95 30.24 13.77
CA PHE A 91 -10.54 29.70 12.49
C PHE A 91 -11.43 28.53 12.04
N ARG A 92 -11.72 27.59 12.95
CA ARG A 92 -12.61 26.44 12.69
C ARG A 92 -14.01 26.89 12.25
N ASN A 93 -14.59 27.89 12.92
CA ASN A 93 -15.94 28.36 12.62
C ASN A 93 -15.99 29.16 11.30
N GLU A 94 -15.00 30.02 11.06
CA GLU A 94 -14.88 30.83 9.84
C GLU A 94 -14.78 29.94 8.59
N HIS A 95 -13.91 28.92 8.63
CA HIS A 95 -13.70 27.98 7.53
C HIS A 95 -14.55 26.72 7.62
N LYS A 96 -15.55 26.66 8.52
CA LYS A 96 -16.45 25.52 8.74
C LYS A 96 -15.70 24.16 8.66
N ILE A 97 -14.61 24.05 9.40
CA ILE A 97 -13.76 22.86 9.41
C ILE A 97 -14.48 21.77 10.20
N LYS A 98 -14.61 20.57 9.62
CA LYS A 98 -15.19 19.39 10.26
C LYS A 98 -14.23 18.21 10.17
N LEU A 99 -14.44 17.20 11.02
CA LEU A 99 -13.76 15.92 10.91
C LEU A 99 -14.75 14.84 10.45
N ASP A 100 -14.27 13.89 9.66
CA ASP A 100 -15.00 12.70 9.23
C ASP A 100 -15.03 11.66 10.35
N HIS A 101 -15.77 11.95 11.42
CA HIS A 101 -15.79 11.16 12.65
C HIS A 101 -16.20 9.70 12.45
N LYS A 102 -16.92 9.35 11.38
CA LYS A 102 -17.49 8.01 11.16
C LYS A 102 -16.86 7.28 9.98
N SER A 103 -15.74 7.79 9.46
CA SER A 103 -15.04 7.22 8.32
C SER A 103 -15.96 7.04 7.10
N GLU A 104 -16.78 8.04 6.78
CA GLU A 104 -17.67 7.99 5.61
C GLU A 104 -16.90 8.22 4.30
N ILE A 105 -15.82 8.99 4.35
CA ILE A 105 -14.88 9.21 3.25
C ILE A 105 -13.53 8.59 3.60
N PHE A 106 -12.96 8.91 4.76
CA PHE A 106 -11.59 8.57 5.11
C PHE A 106 -11.53 7.49 6.20
N GLN A 107 -10.91 6.36 5.88
CA GLN A 107 -10.57 5.33 6.86
C GLN A 107 -9.07 5.34 7.15
N ASN A 108 -8.70 5.90 8.30
CA ASN A 108 -7.36 5.71 8.86
C ASN A 108 -7.29 4.34 9.54
N LEU A 109 -6.25 3.55 9.26
CA LEU A 109 -6.16 2.18 9.76
C LEU A 109 -5.51 2.09 11.15
N GLN A 110 -4.59 3.01 11.52
CA GLN A 110 -3.94 2.96 12.83
C GLN A 110 -4.96 3.09 13.96
N GLY A 111 -5.11 2.04 14.76
CA GLY A 111 -6.07 1.98 15.88
C GLY A 111 -7.49 1.55 15.50
N ALA A 112 -7.79 1.37 14.21
CA ALA A 112 -9.13 0.99 13.73
C ALA A 112 -9.14 -0.33 12.93
N MET A 113 -8.04 -1.10 12.97
CA MET A 113 -7.87 -2.33 12.18
C MET A 113 -8.90 -3.41 12.51
N GLU A 114 -9.32 -3.50 13.78
CA GLU A 114 -10.36 -4.44 14.23
C GLU A 114 -11.77 -4.00 13.81
N ASN A 115 -11.93 -2.73 13.42
CA ASN A 115 -13.22 -2.16 13.02
C ASN A 115 -13.45 -2.22 11.51
N VAL A 116 -12.53 -2.84 10.73
CA VAL A 116 -12.65 -2.92 9.28
C VAL A 116 -12.65 -4.36 8.79
N GLU A 117 -13.50 -4.63 7.81
CA GLU A 117 -13.61 -5.93 7.17
C GLU A 117 -13.58 -5.76 5.65
N LEU A 118 -12.79 -6.59 4.98
CA LEU A 118 -12.91 -6.77 3.54
C LEU A 118 -14.16 -7.59 3.25
N ARG A 119 -15.06 -7.05 2.43
CA ARG A 119 -16.30 -7.72 2.03
C ARG A 119 -16.45 -7.70 0.52
N PHE A 120 -17.30 -8.58 0.02
CA PHE A 120 -17.58 -8.73 -1.40
C PHE A 120 -19.06 -8.57 -1.66
N LYS A 121 -19.41 -7.86 -2.73
CA LYS A 121 -20.78 -7.75 -3.23
C LYS A 121 -20.77 -8.00 -4.73
N GLY A 122 -21.21 -9.19 -5.14
CA GLY A 122 -21.02 -9.63 -6.51
C GLY A 122 -19.52 -9.70 -6.81
N ASN A 123 -19.09 -9.01 -7.86
CA ASN A 123 -17.68 -8.97 -8.25
C ASN A 123 -16.87 -7.86 -7.55
N ASP A 124 -17.51 -6.97 -6.78
CA ASP A 124 -16.83 -5.81 -6.19
C ASP A 124 -16.33 -6.11 -4.78
N ALA A 125 -15.03 -5.92 -4.56
CA ALA A 125 -14.40 -5.90 -3.24
C ALA A 125 -14.51 -4.51 -2.60
N TYR A 126 -14.98 -4.43 -1.36
CA TYR A 126 -15.10 -3.17 -0.65
C TYR A 126 -14.70 -3.31 0.82
N LEU A 127 -14.26 -2.20 1.41
CA LEU A 127 -13.94 -2.14 2.83
C LEU A 127 -15.18 -1.69 3.60
N GLN A 128 -15.57 -2.44 4.63
CA GLN A 128 -16.64 -2.08 5.54
C GLN A 128 -16.04 -1.65 6.88
N ASN A 129 -16.34 -0.44 7.36
CA ASN A 129 -16.16 -0.11 8.76
C ASN A 129 -17.38 -0.61 9.56
N THR A 130 -17.17 -1.57 10.45
CA THR A 130 -18.22 -2.24 11.23
C THR A 130 -18.64 -1.46 12.47
N ALA A 131 -17.75 -0.65 13.05
CA ALA A 131 -18.05 0.19 14.22
C ALA A 131 -19.08 1.29 13.89
N TYR A 132 -19.01 1.86 12.69
CA TYR A 132 -19.88 2.95 12.24
C TYR A 132 -20.89 2.54 11.19
N ASN A 133 -20.80 1.31 10.68
CA ASN A 133 -21.60 0.79 9.57
C ASN A 133 -21.49 1.67 8.32
N THR A 134 -20.26 2.04 7.96
CA THR A 134 -19.91 2.89 6.80
C THR A 134 -19.03 2.14 5.82
N VAL A 135 -19.08 2.53 4.55
CA VAL A 135 -18.19 2.04 3.49
C VAL A 135 -17.29 3.21 3.10
N PRO A 136 -16.07 3.31 3.67
CA PRO A 136 -15.16 4.41 3.39
C PRO A 136 -14.76 4.44 1.91
N MET A 137 -14.45 5.64 1.41
CA MET A 137 -14.12 5.89 0.01
C MET A 137 -12.61 6.00 -0.24
N ILE A 138 -11.84 6.25 0.82
CA ILE A 138 -10.39 6.39 0.82
C ILE A 138 -9.86 5.66 2.05
N VAL A 139 -8.83 4.85 1.88
CA VAL A 139 -8.16 4.14 2.98
C VAL A 139 -6.73 4.64 3.11
N HIS A 140 -6.32 4.94 4.33
CA HIS A 140 -5.01 5.46 4.67
C HIS A 140 -4.33 4.53 5.69
N GLY A 141 -3.25 3.88 5.27
CA GLY A 141 -2.41 3.03 6.09
C GLY A 141 -1.46 3.81 6.99
N ASN A 142 -1.99 4.77 7.75
CA ASN A 142 -1.18 5.64 8.62
C ASN A 142 -0.41 4.86 9.70
N GLY A 143 0.67 5.45 10.21
CA GLY A 143 1.48 4.84 11.27
C GLY A 143 2.05 3.47 10.88
N LYS A 144 1.77 2.45 11.71
CA LYS A 144 2.32 1.09 11.57
C LYS A 144 1.42 0.14 10.76
N SER A 145 0.38 0.66 10.11
CA SER A 145 -0.64 -0.15 9.43
C SER A 145 -0.36 -0.44 7.94
N LYS A 146 0.82 -0.09 7.43
CA LYS A 146 1.22 -0.24 6.01
C LYS A 146 1.07 -1.67 5.48
N ILE A 147 1.46 -2.67 6.28
CA ILE A 147 1.38 -4.09 5.87
C ILE A 147 -0.08 -4.55 5.73
N ILE A 148 -0.95 -4.05 6.60
CA ILE A 148 -2.39 -4.35 6.53
C ILE A 148 -3.00 -3.66 5.32
N LEU A 149 -2.62 -2.41 5.05
CA LEU A 149 -3.01 -1.73 3.82
C LEU A 149 -2.59 -2.53 2.58
N ASN A 150 -1.36 -3.04 2.52
CA ASN A 150 -0.90 -3.87 1.40
C ASN A 150 -1.76 -5.13 1.22
N SER A 151 -2.16 -5.78 2.32
CA SER A 151 -3.06 -6.93 2.27
C SER A 151 -4.43 -6.56 1.70
N LEU A 152 -5.01 -5.44 2.14
CA LEU A 152 -6.28 -4.93 1.63
C LEU A 152 -6.16 -4.50 0.15
N ALA A 153 -5.04 -3.90 -0.24
CA ALA A 153 -4.75 -3.41 -1.59
C ALA A 153 -4.77 -4.52 -2.65
N ASN A 154 -4.50 -5.77 -2.25
CA ASN A 154 -4.59 -6.92 -3.16
C ASN A 154 -6.01 -7.18 -3.67
N TYR A 155 -7.03 -6.61 -3.04
CA TYR A 155 -8.45 -6.84 -3.37
C TYR A 155 -9.18 -5.55 -3.72
N LEU A 156 -8.96 -4.52 -2.91
CA LEU A 156 -9.62 -3.23 -3.03
C LEU A 156 -9.24 -2.49 -4.32
N ALA A 157 -10.04 -1.48 -4.67
CA ALA A 157 -9.82 -0.64 -5.85
C ALA A 157 -9.71 -1.44 -7.17
N ASN A 158 -10.51 -2.50 -7.29
CA ASN A 158 -10.56 -3.40 -8.44
C ASN A 158 -9.20 -4.10 -8.71
N ALA A 159 -8.42 -4.39 -7.67
CA ALA A 159 -7.21 -5.18 -7.84
C ALA A 159 -7.53 -6.67 -8.05
N TRP A 160 -8.57 -7.18 -7.40
CA TRP A 160 -9.01 -8.57 -7.52
C TRP A 160 -10.52 -8.72 -7.36
N SER A 161 -11.11 -9.66 -8.10
CA SER A 161 -12.53 -9.97 -8.03
C SER A 161 -12.79 -11.49 -8.04
N PRO A 162 -13.89 -11.99 -7.44
CA PRO A 162 -14.22 -13.42 -7.41
C PRO A 162 -14.37 -14.07 -8.78
N GLU A 163 -14.86 -13.35 -9.81
CA GLU A 163 -15.12 -13.91 -11.14
C GLU A 163 -13.91 -13.84 -12.05
N GLU A 164 -13.12 -12.76 -12.00
CA GLU A 164 -12.00 -12.51 -12.93
C GLU A 164 -10.63 -12.78 -12.29
N GLY A 165 -10.58 -12.93 -10.97
CA GLY A 165 -9.33 -13.03 -10.24
C GLY A 165 -8.60 -11.69 -10.21
N CYS A 166 -7.29 -11.72 -10.39
CA CYS A 166 -6.44 -10.54 -10.33
C CYS A 166 -6.48 -9.74 -11.63
N LEU A 167 -6.91 -8.48 -11.56
CA LEU A 167 -7.12 -7.64 -12.74
C LEU A 167 -5.83 -6.95 -13.22
N ALA A 168 -4.87 -6.75 -12.31
CA ALA A 168 -3.59 -6.08 -12.59
C ALA A 168 -2.40 -7.05 -12.72
N CYS A 169 -2.62 -8.37 -12.67
CA CYS A 169 -1.52 -9.34 -12.66
C CYS A 169 -0.75 -9.42 -13.97
N TRP A 170 -1.28 -8.83 -15.03
CA TRP A 170 -0.66 -8.76 -16.35
C TRP A 170 -0.06 -7.38 -16.65
N ASP A 171 -0.20 -6.42 -15.73
CA ASP A 171 0.38 -5.09 -15.86
C ASP A 171 1.91 -5.21 -15.94
N ASP A 172 2.51 -4.44 -16.85
CA ASP A 172 3.95 -4.39 -17.10
C ASP A 172 4.62 -5.75 -17.38
N THR A 173 3.83 -6.75 -17.80
CA THR A 173 4.40 -8.05 -18.20
C THR A 173 5.21 -7.93 -19.49
N VAL A 174 6.32 -8.67 -19.54
CA VAL A 174 7.17 -8.76 -20.74
C VAL A 174 6.79 -10.03 -21.47
N GLU A 175 6.15 -9.88 -22.63
CA GLU A 175 5.86 -11.00 -23.53
C GLU A 175 7.15 -11.47 -24.24
N LEU A 176 7.39 -12.78 -24.19
CA LEU A 176 8.55 -13.42 -24.80
C LEU A 176 8.12 -14.16 -26.06
N ALA A 177 8.31 -13.54 -27.23
CA ALA A 177 7.96 -14.12 -28.52
C ALA A 177 8.88 -15.33 -28.85
N GLY A 178 8.29 -16.52 -28.97
CA GLY A 178 9.02 -17.79 -29.09
C GLY A 178 9.93 -17.92 -30.31
N ASP A 179 9.72 -17.10 -31.34
CA ASP A 179 10.49 -17.04 -32.57
C ASP A 179 11.67 -16.05 -32.51
N GLU A 180 11.79 -15.23 -31.46
CA GLU A 180 12.85 -14.24 -31.31
C GLU A 180 13.62 -14.31 -29.97
N PRO A 181 14.25 -15.45 -29.63
CA PRO A 181 15.01 -15.59 -28.37
C PRO A 181 16.18 -14.59 -28.23
N GLN A 182 16.63 -13.98 -29.33
CA GLN A 182 17.67 -12.94 -29.35
C GLN A 182 17.25 -11.62 -28.68
N ILE A 183 15.96 -11.31 -28.58
CA ILE A 183 15.50 -10.07 -27.91
C ILE A 183 15.21 -10.27 -26.43
N TYR A 184 15.26 -11.52 -25.96
CA TYR A 184 14.95 -11.85 -24.58
C TYR A 184 15.89 -11.13 -23.59
N PRO A 185 15.37 -10.62 -22.46
CA PRO A 185 16.17 -9.91 -21.47
C PRO A 185 17.24 -10.83 -20.86
N PRO A 186 18.47 -10.34 -20.65
CA PRO A 186 19.45 -11.13 -19.91
C PRO A 186 19.02 -11.27 -18.45
N ILE A 187 19.10 -12.49 -17.89
CA ILE A 187 18.71 -12.80 -16.50
C ILE A 187 19.90 -13.42 -15.77
N LEU A 188 20.05 -13.12 -14.48
CA LEU A 188 20.96 -13.84 -13.59
C LEU A 188 20.19 -14.91 -12.81
N VAL A 189 20.61 -16.16 -12.93
CA VAL A 189 20.14 -17.28 -12.11
C VAL A 189 21.18 -17.55 -11.04
N ALA A 190 20.85 -17.23 -9.79
CA ALA A 190 21.70 -17.47 -8.64
C ALA A 190 21.22 -18.72 -7.86
N LEU A 191 22.05 -19.76 -7.83
CA LEU A 191 21.78 -21.02 -7.16
C LEU A 191 22.53 -21.07 -5.83
N PHE A 192 21.82 -21.36 -4.74
CA PHE A 192 22.40 -21.42 -3.40
C PHE A 192 22.16 -22.82 -2.79
N VAL A 193 23.24 -23.53 -2.50
CA VAL A 193 23.25 -24.77 -1.74
C VAL A 193 23.80 -24.44 -0.34
N ASP A 194 22.92 -23.95 0.55
CA ASP A 194 23.31 -23.46 1.89
C ASP A 194 23.40 -24.55 2.96
N ARG A 195 22.80 -25.73 2.70
CA ARG A 195 22.63 -26.84 3.62
C ARG A 195 22.53 -28.17 2.87
N PRO A 196 22.65 -29.32 3.55
CA PRO A 196 22.44 -30.64 2.95
C PRO A 196 21.03 -30.74 2.34
N THR A 197 20.97 -30.70 1.02
CA THR A 197 19.73 -30.79 0.24
C THR A 197 19.68 -32.11 -0.51
N PRO A 198 18.64 -32.96 -0.31
CA PRO A 198 18.50 -34.20 -1.08
C PRO A 198 18.08 -33.90 -2.53
N PHE A 199 18.36 -34.84 -3.44
CA PHE A 199 18.01 -34.78 -4.87
C PHE A 199 18.63 -33.58 -5.61
N LEU A 200 19.89 -33.27 -5.28
CA LEU A 200 20.60 -32.12 -5.84
C LEU A 200 20.98 -32.36 -7.31
N GLU A 201 21.31 -33.60 -7.70
CA GLU A 201 21.49 -33.94 -9.12
C GLU A 201 20.22 -33.66 -9.93
N GLU A 202 19.05 -34.09 -9.45
CA GLU A 202 17.78 -33.85 -10.15
C GLU A 202 17.39 -32.37 -10.18
N PHE A 203 17.79 -31.59 -9.18
CA PHE A 203 17.64 -30.14 -9.20
C PHE A 203 18.46 -29.52 -10.33
N PHE A 204 19.75 -29.86 -10.43
CA PHE A 204 20.63 -29.35 -11.48
C PHE A 204 20.21 -29.79 -12.88
N ASP A 205 19.76 -31.04 -13.04
CA ASP A 205 19.17 -31.53 -14.28
C ASP A 205 17.98 -30.67 -14.75
N LYS A 206 17.15 -30.18 -13.82
CA LYS A 206 16.02 -29.29 -14.14
C LYS A 206 16.51 -27.89 -14.53
N ILE A 207 17.52 -27.35 -13.86
CA ILE A 207 18.11 -26.05 -14.22
C ILE A 207 18.74 -26.09 -15.62
N ALA A 208 19.40 -27.19 -15.98
CA ALA A 208 19.97 -27.40 -17.30
C ALA A 208 18.91 -27.54 -18.41
N LYS A 209 17.69 -27.98 -18.07
CA LYS A 209 16.58 -28.23 -19.02
C LYS A 209 15.54 -27.11 -19.08
N GLN A 210 15.81 -25.95 -18.47
CA GLN A 210 14.88 -24.82 -18.53
C GLN A 210 14.61 -24.35 -19.96
N SER A 211 13.41 -23.85 -20.22
CA SER A 211 13.01 -23.40 -21.56
C SER A 211 13.63 -22.06 -21.98
N TYR A 212 14.15 -21.28 -21.02
CA TYR A 212 14.80 -20.00 -21.32
C TYR A 212 16.18 -20.23 -21.96
N PRO A 213 16.55 -19.50 -23.04
CA PRO A 213 17.82 -19.74 -23.72
C PRO A 213 19.03 -19.54 -22.79
N LYS A 214 19.87 -20.56 -22.63
CA LYS A 214 21.09 -20.48 -21.77
C LYS A 214 22.04 -19.34 -22.17
N SER A 215 22.08 -19.00 -23.47
CA SER A 215 22.83 -17.85 -24.00
C SER A 215 22.33 -16.48 -23.51
N LYS A 216 21.18 -16.42 -22.83
CA LYS A 216 20.62 -15.23 -22.17
C LYS A 216 20.73 -15.26 -20.65
N LEU A 217 21.25 -16.35 -20.09
CA LEU A 217 21.33 -16.55 -18.66
C LEU A 217 22.76 -16.43 -18.19
N HIS A 218 22.98 -15.55 -17.23
CA HIS A 218 24.15 -15.56 -16.38
C HIS A 218 23.87 -16.54 -15.24
N LEU A 219 24.84 -17.40 -14.92
CA LEU A 219 24.72 -18.37 -13.85
C LEU A 219 25.65 -17.95 -12.70
N PHE A 220 25.17 -18.04 -11.46
CA PHE A 220 25.99 -17.90 -10.26
C PHE A 220 25.69 -19.08 -9.35
N VAL A 221 26.71 -19.80 -8.90
CA VAL A 221 26.54 -20.98 -8.05
C VAL A 221 27.33 -20.81 -6.76
N TYR A 222 26.62 -20.80 -5.64
CA TYR A 222 27.18 -20.81 -4.30
C TYR A 222 26.91 -22.15 -3.61
N ASN A 223 27.98 -22.80 -3.16
CA ASN A 223 27.92 -24.01 -2.35
C ASN A 223 28.56 -23.76 -0.98
N ASN A 224 27.83 -24.05 0.08
CA ASN A 224 28.33 -24.06 1.46
C ASN A 224 28.36 -25.47 2.06
N GLU A 225 27.98 -26.49 1.30
CA GLU A 225 27.88 -27.86 1.77
C GLU A 225 29.00 -28.72 1.17
N PRO A 226 30.05 -29.08 1.93
CA PRO A 226 31.18 -29.85 1.41
C PRO A 226 30.79 -31.19 0.81
N TYR A 227 29.73 -31.82 1.31
CA TYR A 227 29.23 -33.09 0.76
C TYR A 227 28.67 -32.95 -0.66
N HIS A 228 28.20 -31.76 -1.05
CA HIS A 228 27.63 -31.46 -2.36
C HIS A 228 28.64 -30.93 -3.38
N GLU A 229 29.89 -30.72 -2.97
CA GLU A 229 30.93 -30.10 -3.79
C GLU A 229 31.13 -30.80 -5.14
N GLU A 230 31.17 -32.14 -5.14
CA GLU A 230 31.38 -32.92 -6.36
C GLU A 230 30.18 -32.85 -7.31
N ILE A 231 28.95 -32.81 -6.77
CA ILE A 231 27.73 -32.68 -7.57
C ILE A 231 27.68 -31.27 -8.22
N VAL A 232 28.03 -30.24 -7.45
CA VAL A 232 28.07 -28.85 -7.93
C VAL A 232 29.13 -28.67 -9.02
N LYS A 233 30.35 -29.16 -8.79
CA LYS A 233 31.44 -29.10 -9.78
C LYS A 233 31.04 -29.81 -11.06
N LYS A 234 30.48 -31.02 -10.96
CA LYS A 234 30.02 -31.78 -12.11
C LYS A 234 29.01 -30.98 -12.95
N PHE A 235 28.02 -30.36 -12.32
CA PHE A 235 27.06 -29.52 -13.03
C PHE A 235 27.72 -28.33 -13.74
N ILE A 236 28.66 -27.64 -13.08
CA ILE A 236 29.40 -26.52 -13.66
C ILE A 236 30.25 -26.97 -14.85
N GLU A 237 30.93 -28.10 -14.74
CA GLU A 237 31.78 -28.65 -15.80
C GLU A 237 30.94 -29.11 -17.00
N GLU A 238 29.80 -29.75 -16.76
CA GLU A 238 28.94 -30.28 -17.82
C GLU A 238 28.14 -29.20 -18.56
N HIS A 239 27.72 -28.13 -17.87
CA HIS A 239 26.77 -27.16 -18.41
C HIS A 239 27.24 -25.70 -18.40
N GLY A 240 28.30 -25.35 -17.67
CA GLY A 240 28.70 -23.97 -17.40
C GLY A 240 28.98 -23.14 -18.67
N GLU A 241 29.61 -23.74 -19.68
CA GLU A 241 29.93 -23.06 -20.94
C GLU A 241 28.71 -22.81 -21.85
N GLU A 242 27.57 -23.47 -21.59
CA GLU A 242 26.33 -23.23 -22.34
C GLU A 242 25.65 -21.91 -21.91
N TYR A 243 25.95 -21.43 -20.70
CA TYR A 243 25.42 -20.19 -20.16
C TYR A 243 26.19 -18.98 -20.69
N LYS A 244 25.55 -17.81 -20.68
CA LYS A 244 26.16 -16.55 -21.14
C LYS A 244 27.42 -16.19 -20.34
N SER A 245 27.42 -16.47 -19.05
CA SER A 245 28.60 -16.48 -18.18
C SER A 245 28.31 -17.29 -16.92
N LEU A 246 29.38 -17.67 -16.22
CA LEU A 246 29.38 -18.28 -14.89
C LEU A 246 30.19 -17.41 -13.91
#